data_AF-A0A433MGC9-F1
#
_entry.id   AF-A0A433MGC9-F1
#
_cell.length_a   1.000
_cell.length_b   1.000
_cell.length_c   1.000
_cell.angle_alpha   90.00
_cell.angle_beta   90.00
_cell.angle_gamma   90.00
#
_symmetry.space_group_name_H-M   'P 1'
#
loop_
_entity.id
_entity.type
_entity.pdbx_description
1 polymer ?
#
loop_
_entity_poly.entity_id
_entity_poly.type
_entity_poly.pdbx_seq_one_letter_code
_entity_poly.pdbx_strand_id
1 'polypeptide(L)'
;MIRLPRLDEATVVRVTREGGLAYLPGLSRPRSFQLGDCTDALRRQIGDALQSAVPHAGQPGATVSGGDQRFYRVEVLVQGTEEISVSFEVPEAEAPEALVHLWKDAGTP
;
A
#
# COMPACT_ATOMS: atom_id res chain seq x y z
N MET A 1 2.90 -16.58 3.30
CA MET A 1 1.77 -16.01 2.54
C MET A 1 1.20 -14.85 3.36
N ILE A 2 1.12 -13.67 2.76
CA ILE A 2 0.45 -12.51 3.39
C ILE A 2 -1.06 -12.74 3.30
N ARG A 3 -1.77 -12.52 4.42
CA ARG A 3 -3.21 -12.67 4.49
C ARG A 3 -3.83 -11.30 4.74
N LEU A 4 -4.52 -10.76 3.75
CA LEU A 4 -5.23 -9.48 3.90
C LEU A 4 -6.45 -9.65 4.81
N PRO A 5 -6.75 -8.67 5.68
CA PRO A 5 -8.03 -8.61 6.36
C PRO A 5 -9.13 -8.32 5.34
N ARG A 6 -10.38 -8.54 5.73
CA ARG A 6 -11.47 -8.12 4.85
C ARG A 6 -11.53 -6.59 4.81
N LEU A 7 -11.83 -6.04 3.64
CA LEU A 7 -11.97 -4.58 3.50
C LEU A 7 -13.16 -4.04 4.30
N ASP A 8 -14.15 -4.88 4.66
CA ASP A 8 -15.22 -4.53 5.61
C ASP A 8 -14.71 -4.24 7.03
N GLU A 9 -13.62 -4.90 7.43
CA GLU A 9 -12.99 -4.75 8.75
C GLU A 9 -11.87 -3.69 8.73
N ALA A 10 -11.29 -3.42 7.56
CA ALA A 10 -10.23 -2.42 7.39
C ALA A 10 -10.79 -1.00 7.55
N THR A 11 -10.14 -0.21 8.39
CA THR A 11 -10.45 1.21 8.63
C THR A 11 -9.57 2.12 7.80
N VAL A 12 -8.27 1.82 7.74
CA VAL A 12 -7.28 2.64 7.04
C VAL A 12 -6.36 1.76 6.22
N VAL A 13 -6.14 2.15 4.96
CA VAL A 13 -5.07 1.60 4.13
C VAL A 13 -4.07 2.71 3.86
N ARG A 14 -2.79 2.47 4.18
CA ARG A 14 -1.70 3.39 3.92
C ARG A 14 -0.77 2.80 2.87
N VAL A 15 -0.49 3.58 1.83
CA VAL A 15 0.43 3.21 0.75
C VAL A 15 1.53 4.26 0.69
N THR A 16 2.76 3.84 0.94
CA THR A 16 3.93 4.70 0.95
C THR A 16 4.91 4.20 -0.10
N ARG A 17 5.43 5.12 -0.91
CA ARG A 17 6.50 4.79 -1.85
C ARG A 17 7.85 5.15 -1.21
N GLU A 18 8.67 4.14 -0.97
CA GLU A 18 9.96 4.21 -0.26
C GLU A 18 11.10 3.66 -1.12
N GLY A 19 12.35 3.78 -0.64
CA GLY A 19 13.57 3.35 -1.35
C GLY A 19 14.15 4.44 -2.27
N GLY A 20 15.28 4.16 -2.93
CA GLY A 20 15.99 5.02 -3.89
C GLY A 20 16.75 6.23 -3.33
N LEU A 21 17.92 6.52 -3.91
CA LEU A 21 18.93 7.46 -3.39
C LEU A 21 18.50 8.93 -3.30
N ALA A 22 17.44 9.34 -4.01
CA ALA A 22 16.95 10.71 -4.02
C ALA A 22 15.69 10.85 -3.14
N TYR A 23 15.82 11.55 -2.02
CA TYR A 23 14.67 12.11 -1.30
C TYR A 23 14.08 13.24 -2.15
N LEU A 24 13.00 12.95 -2.86
CA LEU A 24 12.22 13.93 -3.62
C LEU A 24 10.99 14.30 -2.78
N PRO A 25 10.94 15.49 -2.16
CA PRO A 25 9.79 15.90 -1.36
C PRO A 25 8.54 15.96 -2.27
N GLY A 26 7.62 15.02 -2.07
CA GLY A 26 6.41 14.86 -2.89
C GLY A 26 6.15 13.42 -3.35
N LEU A 27 7.21 12.65 -3.63
CA LEU A 27 7.12 11.25 -4.08
C LEU A 27 7.24 10.22 -2.96
N SER A 28 7.66 10.64 -1.76
CA SER A 28 7.73 9.80 -0.55
C SER A 28 6.56 10.03 0.42
N ARG A 29 5.51 10.76 0.01
CA ARG A 29 4.38 11.05 0.91
C ARG A 29 3.50 9.80 1.03
N PRO A 30 3.24 9.31 2.26
CA PRO A 30 2.25 8.27 2.47
C PRO A 30 0.87 8.74 2.01
N ARG A 31 0.16 7.87 1.29
CA ARG A 31 -1.25 8.05 0.91
C ARG A 31 -2.10 7.21 1.84
N SER A 32 -2.98 7.86 2.59
CA SER A 32 -3.86 7.21 3.56
C SER A 32 -5.28 7.26 3.05
N PHE A 33 -5.92 6.10 2.93
CA PHE A 33 -7.30 5.95 2.51
C PHE A 33 -8.15 5.57 3.72
N GLN A 34 -9.14 6.39 4.06
CA GLN A 34 -10.11 6.09 5.11
C GLN A 34 -11.24 5.25 4.50
N LEU A 35 -11.31 3.96 4.81
CA LEU A 35 -12.30 3.06 4.24
C LEU A 35 -13.70 3.28 4.82
N GLY A 36 -13.78 3.81 6.05
CA GLY A 36 -15.05 4.13 6.70
C GLY A 36 -15.82 5.31 6.07
N ASP A 37 -15.14 6.18 5.34
CA ASP A 37 -15.72 7.41 4.73
C ASP A 37 -15.65 7.39 3.19
N CYS A 38 -15.11 6.32 2.59
CA CYS A 38 -14.94 6.23 1.14
C CYS A 38 -16.18 5.68 0.42
N THR A 39 -16.29 5.98 -0.87
CA THR A 39 -17.33 5.40 -1.73
C THR A 39 -17.06 3.91 -1.99
N ASP A 40 -18.10 3.12 -2.24
CA ASP A 40 -17.95 1.70 -2.59
C ASP A 40 -17.06 1.48 -3.82
N ALA A 41 -17.04 2.42 -4.75
CA ALA A 41 -16.15 2.39 -5.92
C ALA A 41 -14.67 2.47 -5.50
N LEU A 42 -14.31 3.46 -4.67
CA LEU A 42 -12.96 3.60 -4.15
C LEU A 42 -12.57 2.41 -3.27
N ARG A 43 -13.50 1.90 -2.45
CA ARG A 43 -13.29 0.70 -1.64
C ARG A 43 -12.93 -0.52 -2.49
N ARG A 44 -13.66 -0.73 -3.59
CA ARG A 44 -13.40 -1.83 -4.53
C ARG A 44 -12.05 -1.66 -5.24
N GLN A 45 -11.72 -0.42 -5.65
CA GLN A 45 -10.42 -0.11 -6.26
C GLN A 45 -9.26 -0.40 -5.31
N ILE A 46 -9.38 0.01 -4.04
CA ILE A 46 -8.39 -0.31 -2.99
C ILE A 46 -8.28 -1.83 -2.84
N GLY A 47 -9.40 -2.54 -2.78
CA GLY A 47 -9.40 -3.99 -2.63
C GLY A 47 -8.72 -4.74 -3.77
N ASP A 48 -9.03 -4.36 -5.00
CA ASP A 48 -8.42 -4.92 -6.20
C ASP A 48 -6.89 -4.67 -6.24
N ALA A 49 -6.48 -3.44 -5.92
CA ALA A 49 -5.08 -3.06 -5.84
C ALA A 49 -4.31 -3.88 -4.78
N LEU A 50 -4.89 -4.05 -3.58
CA LEU A 50 -4.29 -4.85 -2.52
C LEU A 50 -4.20 -6.33 -2.90
N GLN A 51 -5.28 -6.89 -3.43
CA GLN A 51 -5.35 -8.30 -3.81
C GLN A 51 -4.35 -8.64 -4.93
N SER A 52 -4.18 -7.71 -5.88
CA SER A 52 -3.20 -7.81 -6.97
C SER A 52 -1.77 -7.61 -6.49
N ALA A 53 -1.56 -6.86 -5.42
CA ALA A 53 -0.23 -6.55 -4.89
C ALA A 53 0.38 -7.67 -4.04
N VAL A 54 -0.45 -8.43 -3.32
CA VAL A 54 0.01 -9.53 -2.44
C VAL A 54 0.91 -10.57 -3.12
N PRO A 55 0.62 -11.05 -4.34
CA PRO A 55 1.49 -11.99 -5.04
C PRO A 55 2.89 -11.46 -5.35
N HIS A 56 3.03 -10.14 -5.50
CA HIS A 56 4.28 -9.44 -5.81
C HIS A 56 4.99 -8.92 -4.56
N ALA A 57 4.40 -9.13 -3.39
CA ALA A 57 5.02 -8.72 -2.15
C ALA A 57 6.31 -9.53 -1.91
N GLY A 58 7.36 -8.82 -1.49
CA GLY A 58 8.63 -9.42 -1.12
C GLY A 58 8.46 -10.46 0.00
N GLN A 59 9.47 -11.32 0.16
CA GLN A 59 9.44 -12.30 1.24
C GLN A 59 9.33 -11.58 2.60
N PRO A 60 8.41 -12.00 3.49
CA PRO A 60 8.29 -11.39 4.81
C PRO A 60 9.61 -11.50 5.57
N GLY A 61 10.21 -10.35 5.91
CA GLY A 61 11.51 -10.27 6.58
C GLY A 61 12.71 -10.04 5.66
N ALA A 62 12.53 -10.05 4.34
CA ALA A 62 13.53 -9.57 3.39
C ALA A 62 13.30 -8.08 3.15
N THR A 63 14.22 -7.23 3.59
CA THR A 63 14.25 -5.84 3.16
C THR A 63 14.45 -5.81 1.64
N VAL A 64 13.48 -5.26 0.91
CA VAL A 64 13.60 -4.89 -0.51
C VAL A 64 14.66 -3.77 -0.71
N SER A 65 15.22 -3.27 0.41
CA SER A 65 16.20 -2.20 0.53
C SER A 65 17.59 -2.59 -0.02
N GLY A 66 17.68 -2.79 -1.33
CA GLY A 66 18.93 -2.78 -2.09
C GLY A 66 19.13 -1.42 -2.76
N GLY A 67 19.86 -0.51 -2.12
CA GLY A 67 20.43 0.74 -2.67
C GLY A 67 19.49 1.69 -3.43
N ASP A 68 19.14 1.34 -4.67
CA ASP A 68 18.32 2.14 -5.58
C ASP A 68 16.90 1.59 -5.80
N GLN A 69 16.59 0.40 -5.26
CA GLN A 69 15.29 -0.22 -5.49
C GLN A 69 14.19 0.53 -4.72
N ARG A 70 13.22 1.04 -5.46
CA ARG A 70 11.99 1.62 -4.93
C ARG A 70 10.98 0.52 -4.65
N PHE A 71 10.16 0.70 -3.63
CA PHE A 71 9.08 -0.21 -3.29
C PHE A 71 7.88 0.54 -2.72
N TYR A 72 6.70 -0.06 -2.84
CA TYR A 72 5.49 0.38 -2.17
C TYR A 72 5.32 -0.39 -0.88
N ARG A 73 5.36 0.30 0.25
CA ARG A 73 4.94 -0.23 1.54
C ARG A 73 3.44 -0.04 1.68
N VAL A 74 2.74 -1.14 1.94
CA VAL A 74 1.31 -1.18 2.17
C VAL A 74 1.05 -1.58 3.61
N GLU A 75 0.23 -0.80 4.30
CA GLU A 75 -0.16 -1.03 5.70
C GLU A 75 -1.67 -0.97 5.81
N VAL A 76 -2.27 -1.98 6.43
CA VAL A 76 -3.71 -2.09 6.62
C VAL A 76 -4.01 -2.12 8.11
N LEU A 77 -4.85 -1.20 8.55
CA LEU A 77 -5.36 -1.10 9.92
C LEU A 77 -6.82 -1.56 9.92
N VAL A 78 -7.21 -2.32 10.94
CA VAL A 78 -8.60 -2.77 11.14
C VAL A 78 -9.29 -2.01 12.27
N GLN A 79 -10.62 -2.00 12.25
CA GLN A 79 -11.42 -1.34 13.28
C GLN A 79 -11.20 -1.99 14.65
N GLY A 80 -10.99 -1.16 15.68
CA GLY A 80 -10.84 -1.61 17.06
C GLY A 80 -9.40 -1.93 17.48
N THR A 81 -8.41 -1.74 16.60
CA THR A 81 -6.98 -1.83 16.93
C THR A 81 -6.23 -0.62 16.40
N GLU A 82 -5.42 0.04 17.24
CA GLU A 82 -4.50 1.10 16.79
C GLU A 82 -3.23 0.54 16.13
N GLU A 83 -3.06 -0.78 16.11
CA GLU A 83 -1.91 -1.47 15.53
C GLU A 83 -2.12 -1.82 14.05
N ILE A 84 -1.02 -1.84 13.29
CA ILE A 84 -1.00 -2.27 11.90
C ILE A 84 -1.29 -3.77 11.85
N SER A 85 -2.44 -4.16 11.32
CA SER A 85 -2.84 -5.57 11.25
C SER A 85 -2.06 -6.34 10.22
N VAL A 86 -1.76 -5.70 9.08
CA VAL A 86 -0.97 -6.29 7.99
C VAL A 86 -0.06 -5.23 7.39
N SER A 87 1.22 -5.57 7.20
CA SER A 87 2.15 -4.77 6.42
C SER A 87 2.94 -5.66 5.45
N PHE A 88 3.15 -5.15 4.24
CA PHE A 88 3.98 -5.80 3.24
C PHE A 88 4.59 -4.78 2.27
N GLU A 89 5.66 -5.19 1.60
CA GLU A 89 6.42 -4.35 0.67
C GLU A 89 6.37 -4.98 -0.71
N VAL A 90 6.10 -4.16 -1.73
CA VAL A 90 6.03 -4.58 -3.13
C VAL A 90 7.10 -3.81 -3.91
N PRO A 91 8.10 -4.47 -4.52
CA PRO A 91 9.07 -3.78 -5.36
C PRO A 91 8.35 -2.97 -6.45
N GLU A 92 8.75 -1.71 -6.68
CA GLU A 92 8.09 -0.85 -7.68
C GLU A 92 8.16 -1.47 -9.09
N ALA A 93 9.23 -2.22 -9.39
CA ALA A 93 9.40 -2.94 -10.65
C ALA A 93 8.38 -4.08 -10.85
N GLU A 94 7.83 -4.62 -9.75
CA GLU A 94 6.88 -5.73 -9.75
C GLU A 94 5.48 -5.27 -9.32
N ALA A 95 5.31 -3.97 -9.03
CA ALA A 95 4.06 -3.44 -8.54
C ALA A 95 2.98 -3.49 -9.62
N PRO A 96 1.79 -4.04 -9.33
CA PRO A 96 0.71 -4.06 -10.30
C PRO A 96 0.24 -2.63 -10.58
N GLU A 97 -0.23 -2.41 -11.80
CA GLU A 97 -0.69 -1.09 -12.27
C GLU A 97 -1.79 -0.51 -11.36
N ALA A 98 -2.68 -1.36 -10.84
CA ALA A 98 -3.72 -0.98 -9.88
C ALA A 98 -3.17 -0.33 -8.60
N LEU A 99 -2.06 -0.86 -8.05
CA LEU A 99 -1.43 -0.29 -6.85
C LEU A 99 -0.76 1.06 -7.16
N VAL A 100 -0.09 1.15 -8.32
CA VAL A 100 0.55 2.38 -8.78
C VAL A 100 -0.47 3.48 -9.05
N HIS A 101 -1.59 3.15 -9.72
CA HIS A 101 -2.69 4.08 -9.97
C HIS A 101 -3.36 4.54 -8.68
N LEU A 102 -3.65 3.62 -7.77
CA LEU A 102 -4.21 3.96 -6.46
C LEU A 102 -3.34 5.00 -5.74
N TRP A 103 -2.02 4.81 -5.71
CA TRP A 103 -1.10 5.75 -5.07
C TRP A 103 -1.00 7.10 -5.79
N LYS A 104 -1.01 7.10 -7.13
CA LYS A 104 -0.96 8.33 -7.95
C LYS A 104 -2.23 9.17 -7.81
N ASP A 105 -3.40 8.55 -7.90
CA ASP A 105 -4.70 9.24 -7.85
C ASP A 105 -4.91 9.95 -6.51
N ALA A 106 -4.51 9.31 -5.40
CA ALA A 106 -4.57 9.93 -4.07
C ALA A 106 -3.60 11.11 -3.87
N GLY A 107 -2.67 11.31 -4.80
CA GLY A 107 -1.75 12.43 -4.80
C GLY A 107 -2.19 13.64 -5.62
N THR A 108 -3.28 13.50 -6.38
CA THR A 108 -3.82 14.59 -7.19
C THR A 108 -4.74 15.43 -6.30
N PRO A 109 -4.42 16.71 -6.05
CA PRO A 109 -5.28 17.61 -5.27
C PRO A 109 -6.60 17.94 -5.98
#